data_AF-A0A8C0CAV8-F1
#
_entry.id   AF-A0A8C0CAV8-F1
#
_cell.length_a   1.000
_cell.length_b   1.000
_cell.length_c   1.000
_cell.angle_alpha   90.00
_cell.angle_beta   90.00
_cell.angle_gamma   90.00
#
_symmetry.space_group_name_H-M   'P 1'
#
loop_
_entity.id
_entity.type
_entity.pdbx_description
1 polymer ?
#
loop_
_entity_poly.entity_id
_entity_poly.type
_entity_poly.pdbx_seq_one_letter_code
_entity_poly.pdbx_strand_id
1 'polypeptide(L)'
;MAASKVKQDMPPLGGYGPIDYKRNLPRRGLSGYSMFAVGIGTLLFGYWSMMKWNRERRRLQIEDFEARIALMPLLQAEKDRRVLQMLRENLEEEAIIMKDVPDWKVGESVFHTTRWVTPTMGELYGLRMNEEILRATYGFMWYTTAEAAALERELLEDYRFGRQQLVEWCGHASAVAVTKVPDP
;
A
#
# COMPACT_ATOMS: atom_id res chain seq x y z
N MET A 1 -35.32 -1.27 96.73
CA MET A 1 -35.68 -0.54 95.51
C MET A 1 -35.20 -1.36 94.31
N ALA A 2 -36.09 -1.76 93.41
CA ALA A 2 -35.72 -2.53 92.23
C ALA A 2 -35.08 -1.59 91.19
N ALA A 3 -33.80 -1.84 90.85
CA ALA A 3 -33.09 -1.04 89.86
C ALA A 3 -33.67 -1.27 88.46
N SER A 4 -33.96 -0.18 87.73
CA SER A 4 -34.43 -0.24 86.35
C SER A 4 -33.36 -0.87 85.45
N LYS A 5 -33.73 -1.95 84.74
CA LYS A 5 -32.81 -2.71 83.90
C LYS A 5 -32.62 -1.99 82.56
N VAL A 6 -31.66 -1.08 82.49
CA VAL A 6 -31.24 -0.45 81.23
C VAL A 6 -30.44 -1.48 80.42
N LYS A 7 -30.94 -1.85 79.23
CA LYS A 7 -30.21 -2.70 78.29
C LYS A 7 -29.32 -1.81 77.44
N GLN A 8 -28.07 -1.66 77.89
CA GLN A 8 -27.04 -0.93 77.18
C GLN A 8 -26.39 -1.85 76.14
N ASP A 9 -26.05 -1.33 74.95
CA ASP A 9 -25.26 -2.09 73.99
C ASP A 9 -23.83 -2.20 74.48
N MET A 10 -23.35 -3.44 74.62
CA MET A 10 -22.03 -3.77 75.14
C MET A 10 -21.35 -4.73 74.16
N PRO A 11 -20.02 -4.71 74.04
CA PRO A 11 -19.31 -5.77 73.33
C PRO A 11 -19.63 -7.13 73.98
N PRO A 12 -19.64 -8.22 73.20
CA PRO A 12 -19.88 -9.55 73.75
C PRO A 12 -18.82 -9.88 74.82
N LEU A 13 -19.17 -10.72 75.79
CA LEU A 13 -18.31 -11.06 76.94
C LEU A 13 -16.92 -11.63 76.53
N GLY A 14 -16.77 -12.11 75.28
CA GLY A 14 -15.50 -12.60 74.70
C GLY A 14 -14.78 -11.63 73.75
N GLY A 15 -15.27 -10.39 73.61
CA GLY A 15 -14.70 -9.39 72.69
C GLY A 15 -14.99 -9.66 71.21
N TYR A 16 -14.56 -8.74 70.33
CA TYR A 16 -14.62 -8.92 68.89
C TYR A 16 -13.43 -9.75 68.38
N GLY A 17 -13.63 -10.45 67.26
CA GLY A 17 -12.55 -11.20 66.61
C GLY A 17 -11.39 -10.29 66.19
N PRO A 18 -10.18 -10.85 66.02
CA PRO A 18 -9.02 -10.09 65.58
C PRO A 18 -9.27 -9.50 64.19
N ILE A 19 -9.07 -8.19 64.07
CA ILE A 19 -9.19 -7.46 62.82
C ILE A 19 -7.78 -7.25 62.26
N ASP A 20 -7.54 -7.75 61.06
CA ASP A 20 -6.27 -7.55 60.37
C ASP A 20 -6.16 -6.12 59.84
N TYR A 21 -5.62 -5.24 60.69
CA TYR A 21 -5.39 -3.83 60.36
C TYR A 21 -4.14 -3.61 59.50
N LYS A 22 -3.30 -4.63 59.32
CA LYS A 22 -2.05 -4.56 58.54
C LYS A 22 -2.30 -4.83 57.07
N ARG A 23 -1.67 -4.03 56.21
CA ARG A 23 -1.73 -4.21 54.75
C ARG A 23 -1.06 -5.53 54.34
N ASN A 24 -1.80 -6.41 53.68
CA ASN A 24 -1.35 -7.72 53.17
C ASN A 24 -1.21 -7.71 51.63
N LEU A 25 -0.14 -7.09 51.10
CA LEU A 25 0.12 -7.12 49.65
C LEU A 25 1.03 -8.31 49.28
N PRO A 26 0.51 -9.34 48.59
CA PRO A 26 1.35 -10.42 48.10
C PRO A 26 2.22 -9.93 46.94
N ARG A 27 3.53 -10.23 46.99
CA ARG A 27 4.41 -10.03 45.85
C ARG A 27 4.05 -11.05 44.77
N ARG A 28 3.33 -10.61 43.74
CA ARG A 28 2.92 -11.41 42.59
C ARG A 28 3.73 -11.00 41.36
N GLY A 29 4.04 -11.96 40.49
CA GLY A 29 4.71 -11.72 39.22
C GLY A 29 6.13 -12.28 39.15
N LEU A 30 6.72 -12.16 37.96
CA LEU A 30 8.08 -12.57 37.66
C LEU A 30 9.09 -11.51 38.15
N SER A 31 10.29 -11.93 38.49
CA SER A 31 11.40 -11.01 38.80
C SER A 31 11.75 -10.14 37.57
N GLY A 32 12.27 -8.94 37.80
CA GLY A 32 12.68 -8.04 36.70
C GLY A 32 13.67 -8.69 35.74
N TYR A 33 14.64 -9.45 36.26
CA TYR A 33 15.59 -10.20 35.43
C TYR A 33 14.91 -11.25 34.55
N SER A 34 13.93 -11.99 35.09
CA SER A 34 13.16 -12.96 34.29
C SER A 34 12.32 -12.29 33.19
N MET A 35 11.79 -11.08 33.43
CA MET A 35 11.08 -10.33 32.39
C MET A 35 12.03 -9.92 31.26
N PHE A 36 13.23 -9.42 31.57
CA PHE A 36 14.23 -9.09 30.57
C PHE A 36 14.70 -10.31 29.79
N ALA A 37 14.91 -11.45 30.46
CA ALA A 37 15.30 -12.69 29.78
C ALA A 37 14.24 -13.14 28.77
N VAL A 38 12.96 -13.09 29.14
CA VAL A 38 11.85 -13.42 28.22
C VAL A 38 11.79 -12.42 27.07
N GLY A 39 11.87 -11.12 27.35
CA GLY A 39 11.84 -10.08 26.31
C GLY A 39 13.00 -10.19 25.31
N ILE A 40 14.22 -10.44 25.80
CA ILE A 40 15.37 -10.66 24.92
C ILE A 40 15.19 -11.96 24.12
N GLY A 41 14.69 -13.03 24.75
CA GLY A 41 14.42 -14.30 24.06
C GLY A 41 13.42 -14.15 22.91
N THR A 42 12.32 -13.44 23.12
CA THR A 42 11.31 -13.20 22.07
C THR A 42 11.86 -12.32 20.96
N LEU A 43 12.64 -11.28 21.28
CA LEU A 43 13.30 -10.44 20.29
C LEU A 43 14.30 -11.23 19.44
N LEU A 44 15.19 -12.01 20.06
CA LEU A 44 16.16 -12.84 19.35
C LEU A 44 15.46 -13.84 18.41
N PHE A 45 14.37 -14.45 18.85
CA PHE A 45 13.56 -15.34 18.02
C PHE A 45 12.87 -14.59 16.86
N GLY A 46 12.33 -13.40 17.13
CA GLY A 46 11.73 -12.53 16.11
C GLY A 46 12.74 -12.12 15.04
N TYR A 47 13.94 -11.70 15.44
CA TYR A 47 15.01 -11.36 14.49
C TYR A 47 15.45 -12.57 13.68
N TRP A 48 15.60 -13.74 14.30
CA TRP A 48 15.98 -14.96 13.58
C TRP A 48 14.95 -15.39 12.53
N SER A 49 13.67 -15.39 12.90
CA SER A 49 12.59 -15.73 11.96
C SER A 49 12.45 -14.70 10.84
N MET A 50 12.55 -13.40 11.14
CA MET A 50 12.57 -12.32 10.15
C MET A 50 13.77 -12.43 9.20
N MET A 51 14.97 -12.74 9.70
CA MET A 51 16.15 -12.97 8.87
C MET A 51 15.95 -14.14 7.91
N LYS A 52 15.40 -15.26 8.39
CA LYS A 52 15.09 -16.42 7.55
C LYS A 52 14.07 -16.03 6.46
N TRP A 53 13.01 -15.33 6.83
CA TRP A 53 11.97 -14.90 5.90
C TRP A 53 12.47 -13.89 4.86
N ASN A 54 13.28 -12.91 5.27
CA ASN A 54 13.84 -11.92 4.35
C ASN A 54 14.78 -12.54 3.32
N ARG A 55 15.53 -13.60 3.71
CA ARG A 55 16.33 -14.37 2.76
C ARG A 55 15.46 -15.07 1.72
N GLU A 56 14.33 -15.63 2.15
CA GLU A 56 13.40 -16.29 1.24
C GLU A 56 12.70 -15.29 0.31
N ARG A 57 12.21 -14.16 0.83
CA ARG A 57 11.66 -13.07 0.01
C ARG A 57 12.65 -12.58 -1.04
N ARG A 58 13.94 -12.50 -0.71
CA ARG A 58 14.97 -12.11 -1.68
C ARG A 58 15.15 -13.17 -2.78
N ARG A 59 15.07 -14.47 -2.45
CA ARG A 59 15.13 -15.54 -3.44
C ARG A 59 13.95 -15.47 -4.41
N LEU A 60 12.74 -15.28 -3.89
CA LEU A 60 11.55 -15.11 -4.72
C LEU A 60 11.65 -13.87 -5.62
N GLN A 61 12.15 -12.75 -5.09
CA GLN A 61 12.38 -11.55 -5.90
C GLN A 61 13.43 -11.78 -7.00
N ILE A 62 14.47 -12.57 -6.74
CA ILE A 62 15.47 -12.94 -7.75
C ILE A 62 14.80 -13.79 -8.83
N GLU A 63 13.98 -14.77 -8.46
CA GLU A 63 13.21 -15.59 -9.40
C GLU A 63 12.28 -14.73 -10.27
N ASP A 64 11.55 -13.79 -9.69
CA ASP A 64 10.70 -12.84 -10.42
C ASP A 64 11.52 -11.97 -11.41
N PHE A 65 12.70 -11.51 -11.00
CA PHE A 65 13.58 -10.74 -11.88
C PHE A 65 14.19 -11.60 -12.98
N GLU A 66 14.58 -12.84 -12.71
CA GLU A 66 15.08 -13.78 -13.71
C GLU A 66 14.00 -14.12 -14.73
N ALA A 67 12.75 -14.35 -14.28
CA ALA A 67 11.60 -14.53 -15.15
C ALA A 67 11.37 -13.31 -16.05
N ARG A 68 11.49 -12.09 -15.49
CA ARG A 68 11.39 -10.85 -16.29
C ARG A 68 12.53 -10.70 -17.30
N ILE A 69 13.77 -11.01 -16.92
CA ILE A 69 14.94 -10.96 -17.81
C ILE A 69 14.75 -11.94 -18.98
N ALA A 70 14.22 -13.14 -18.71
CA ALA A 70 13.94 -14.13 -19.74
C ALA A 70 12.89 -13.65 -20.77
N LEU A 71 11.87 -12.91 -20.33
CA LEU A 71 10.83 -12.36 -21.20
C LEU A 71 11.21 -11.04 -21.88
N MET A 72 12.16 -10.29 -21.33
CA MET A 72 12.58 -8.97 -21.80
C MET A 72 12.91 -8.90 -23.31
N PRO A 73 13.68 -9.82 -23.92
CA PRO A 73 14.02 -9.70 -25.34
C PRO A 73 12.79 -9.80 -26.26
N LEU A 74 11.80 -10.61 -25.91
CA LEU A 74 10.55 -10.72 -26.68
C LEU A 74 9.74 -9.42 -26.58
N LEU A 75 9.52 -8.94 -25.36
CA LEU A 75 8.77 -7.70 -25.13
C LEU A 75 9.45 -6.49 -25.78
N GLN A 76 10.78 -6.46 -25.77
CA GLN A 76 11.55 -5.41 -26.43
C GLN A 76 11.34 -5.45 -27.95
N ALA A 77 11.42 -6.63 -28.58
CA ALA A 77 11.18 -6.77 -30.02
C ALA A 77 9.75 -6.37 -30.42
N GLU A 78 8.73 -6.73 -29.62
CA GLU A 78 7.35 -6.32 -29.86
C GLU A 78 7.16 -4.81 -29.71
N LYS A 79 7.79 -4.21 -28.68
CA LYS A 79 7.77 -2.77 -28.48
C LYS A 79 8.44 -2.03 -29.64
N ASP A 80 9.60 -2.50 -30.10
CA ASP A 80 10.34 -1.89 -31.20
C ASP A 80 9.52 -1.93 -32.50
N ARG A 81 8.90 -3.09 -32.81
CA ARG A 81 7.97 -3.21 -33.94
C ARG A 81 6.80 -2.24 -33.84
N ARG A 82 6.16 -2.15 -32.67
CA ARG A 82 5.00 -1.27 -32.43
C ARG A 82 5.36 0.20 -32.61
N VAL A 83 6.51 0.64 -32.09
CA VAL A 83 6.95 2.04 -32.20
C VAL A 83 7.27 2.38 -33.66
N LEU A 84 7.99 1.52 -34.37
CA LEU A 84 8.32 1.76 -35.78
C LEU A 84 7.07 1.77 -36.67
N GLN A 85 6.08 0.92 -36.39
CA GLN A 85 4.78 0.94 -37.07
C GLN A 85 4.07 2.28 -36.87
N MET A 86 3.95 2.76 -35.63
CA MET A 86 3.30 4.04 -35.35
C MET A 86 4.02 5.22 -36.02
N LEU A 87 5.35 5.25 -35.99
CA LEU A 87 6.11 6.29 -36.66
C LEU A 87 5.97 6.22 -38.18
N ARG A 88 5.88 5.02 -38.74
CA ARG A 88 5.67 4.84 -40.18
C ARG A 88 4.30 5.36 -40.61
N GLU A 89 3.25 5.02 -39.87
CA GLU A 89 1.89 5.52 -40.10
C GLU A 89 1.83 7.05 -39.98
N ASN A 90 2.45 7.62 -38.94
CA ASN A 90 2.48 9.08 -38.75
C ASN A 90 3.24 9.79 -39.88
N LEU A 91 4.33 9.22 -40.39
CA LEU A 91 5.08 9.77 -41.53
C LEU A 91 4.27 9.71 -42.82
N GLU A 92 3.53 8.62 -43.06
CA GLU A 92 2.63 8.50 -44.21
C GLU A 92 1.49 9.53 -44.16
N GLU A 93 0.86 9.72 -43.00
CA GLU A 93 -0.16 10.76 -42.80
C GLU A 93 0.42 12.17 -42.90
N GLU A 94 1.61 12.42 -42.34
CA GLU A 94 2.31 13.71 -42.48
C GLU A 94 2.57 14.04 -43.96
N ALA A 95 3.00 13.05 -44.77
CA ALA A 95 3.22 13.23 -46.19
C ALA A 95 1.95 13.64 -46.95
N ILE A 96 0.80 13.11 -46.52
CA ILE A 96 -0.51 13.41 -47.13
C ILE A 96 -0.99 14.80 -46.70
N ILE A 97 -0.87 15.12 -45.41
CA ILE A 97 -1.37 16.37 -44.83
C ILE A 97 -0.52 17.57 -45.25
N MET A 98 0.81 17.41 -45.28
CA MET A 98 1.76 18.52 -45.48
C MET A 98 2.18 18.74 -46.95
N LYS A 99 1.59 18.01 -47.89
CA LYS A 99 1.94 18.08 -49.33
C LYS A 99 1.83 19.50 -49.93
N ASP A 100 0.93 20.32 -49.41
CA ASP A 100 0.60 21.64 -49.97
C ASP A 100 1.36 22.80 -49.29
N VAL A 101 2.16 22.51 -48.25
CA VAL A 101 2.86 23.53 -47.45
C VAL A 101 4.26 23.77 -48.04
N PRO A 102 4.61 25.00 -48.45
CA PRO A 102 5.94 25.30 -48.97
C PRO A 102 7.01 25.16 -47.86
N ASP A 103 8.22 24.76 -48.25
CA ASP A 103 9.39 24.54 -47.36
C ASP A 103 9.24 23.46 -46.28
N TRP A 104 8.20 22.63 -46.34
CA TRP A 104 8.05 21.49 -45.41
C TRP A 104 8.78 20.25 -45.92
N LYS A 105 9.66 19.67 -45.10
CA LYS A 105 10.31 18.40 -45.38
C LYS A 105 9.76 17.32 -44.47
N VAL A 106 9.02 16.39 -45.06
CA VAL A 106 8.39 15.27 -44.35
C VAL A 106 9.45 14.40 -43.68
N GLY A 107 9.27 14.14 -42.37
CA GLY A 107 10.18 13.29 -41.60
C GLY A 107 11.59 13.86 -41.40
N GLU A 108 11.79 15.17 -41.58
CA GLU A 108 13.07 15.81 -41.23
C GLU A 108 13.29 15.77 -39.71
N SER A 109 14.44 15.24 -39.29
CA SER A 109 14.82 15.20 -37.88
C SER A 109 15.02 16.62 -37.35
N VAL A 110 14.37 16.94 -36.23
CA VAL A 110 14.58 18.21 -35.50
C VAL A 110 16.00 18.28 -34.91
N PHE A 111 16.62 17.13 -34.65
CA PHE A 111 17.96 17.05 -34.09
C PHE A 111 19.03 17.08 -35.17
N HIS A 112 20.12 17.79 -34.89
CA HIS A 112 21.32 17.84 -35.75
C HIS A 112 22.10 16.51 -35.82
N THR A 113 21.77 15.53 -34.96
CA THR A 113 22.44 14.22 -34.92
C THR A 113 21.74 13.20 -35.81
N THR A 114 22.51 12.30 -36.43
CA THR A 114 22.01 11.14 -37.17
C THR A 114 21.68 9.94 -36.27
N ARG A 115 21.90 10.05 -34.96
CA ARG A 115 21.58 9.02 -33.97
C ARG A 115 20.06 8.89 -33.83
N TRP A 116 19.59 7.66 -33.68
CA TRP A 116 18.21 7.40 -33.26
C TRP A 116 17.90 8.05 -31.91
N VAL A 117 16.82 8.82 -31.87
CA VAL A 117 16.26 9.41 -30.65
C VAL A 117 14.96 8.71 -30.34
N THR A 118 14.75 8.37 -29.06
CA THR A 118 13.48 7.75 -28.63
C THR A 118 12.34 8.75 -28.82
N PRO A 119 11.28 8.38 -29.56
CA PRO A 119 10.20 9.30 -29.87
C PRO A 119 9.42 9.68 -28.62
N THR A 120 8.95 10.93 -28.59
CA THR A 120 8.12 11.41 -27.48
C THR A 120 6.69 10.85 -27.58
N MET A 121 5.93 10.88 -26.47
CA MET A 121 4.53 10.44 -26.50
C MET A 121 3.68 11.26 -27.48
N GLY A 122 3.98 12.56 -27.63
CA GLY A 122 3.33 13.43 -28.60
C GLY A 122 3.62 13.06 -30.05
N GLU A 123 4.85 12.66 -30.36
CA GLU A 123 5.22 12.18 -31.70
C GLU A 123 4.55 10.86 -32.08
N LEU A 124 4.32 9.98 -31.11
CA LEU A 124 3.67 8.69 -31.37
C LEU A 124 2.14 8.79 -31.45
N TYR A 125 1.53 9.50 -30.50
CA TYR A 125 0.07 9.52 -30.34
C TYR A 125 -0.59 10.82 -30.82
N GLY A 126 0.15 11.80 -31.35
CA GLY A 126 -0.38 13.12 -31.69
C GLY A 126 -1.51 13.12 -32.73
N LEU A 127 -1.52 12.15 -33.65
CA LEU A 127 -2.57 11.98 -34.66
C LEU A 127 -3.70 11.03 -34.22
N ARG A 128 -3.58 10.41 -33.03
CA ARG A 128 -4.55 9.45 -32.51
C ARG A 128 -5.69 10.14 -31.77
N MET A 129 -6.71 9.36 -31.43
CA MET A 129 -7.83 9.82 -30.61
C MET A 129 -7.37 10.23 -29.21
N ASN A 130 -8.02 11.25 -28.66
CA ASN A 130 -7.73 11.75 -27.30
C ASN A 130 -7.82 10.67 -26.22
N GLU A 131 -8.73 9.71 -26.34
CA GLU A 131 -8.84 8.60 -25.39
C GLU A 131 -7.57 7.74 -25.35
N GLU A 132 -6.98 7.45 -26.51
CA GLU A 132 -5.73 6.69 -26.62
C GLU A 132 -4.56 7.48 -26.06
N ILE A 133 -4.51 8.78 -26.33
CA ILE A 133 -3.50 9.69 -25.77
C ILE A 133 -3.57 9.67 -24.24
N LEU A 134 -4.74 9.88 -23.66
CA LEU A 134 -4.95 9.89 -22.21
C LEU A 134 -4.60 8.55 -21.57
N ARG A 135 -4.99 7.44 -22.20
CA ARG A 135 -4.64 6.10 -21.73
C ARG A 135 -3.14 5.83 -21.79
N ALA A 136 -2.47 6.22 -22.86
CA ALA A 136 -1.02 6.02 -23.01
C ALA A 136 -0.21 6.87 -22.03
N THR A 137 -0.67 8.08 -21.74
CA THR A 137 0.04 9.06 -20.89
C THR A 137 -0.26 8.89 -19.39
N TYR A 138 -1.54 8.79 -19.03
CA TYR A 138 -2.00 8.76 -17.64
C TYR A 138 -2.52 7.40 -17.19
N GLY A 139 -2.67 6.43 -18.10
CA GLY A 139 -3.30 5.15 -17.79
C GLY A 139 -2.68 4.41 -16.61
N PHE A 140 -1.35 4.44 -16.46
CA PHE A 140 -0.68 3.83 -15.30
C PHE A 140 -0.99 4.56 -13.98
N MET A 141 -1.02 5.88 -14.00
CA MET A 141 -1.28 6.70 -12.80
C MET A 141 -2.75 6.57 -12.36
N TRP A 142 -3.67 6.56 -13.30
CA TRP A 142 -5.11 6.47 -13.04
C TRP A 142 -5.61 5.03 -12.85
N TYR A 143 -4.74 4.04 -13.03
CA TYR A 143 -5.11 2.62 -12.94
C TYR A 143 -5.71 2.27 -11.57
N THR A 144 -5.07 2.68 -10.47
CA THR A 144 -5.56 2.39 -9.12
C THR A 144 -6.85 3.11 -8.77
N THR A 145 -7.03 4.34 -9.26
CA THR A 145 -8.29 5.09 -9.10
C THR A 145 -9.42 4.48 -9.92
N ALA A 146 -9.11 3.92 -11.09
CA ALA A 146 -10.08 3.22 -11.91
C ALA A 146 -10.49 1.88 -11.29
N GLU A 147 -9.54 1.12 -10.73
CA GLU A 147 -9.82 -0.11 -9.96
C GLU A 147 -10.63 0.19 -8.70
N ALA A 148 -10.28 1.24 -7.94
CA ALA A 148 -11.04 1.66 -6.78
C ALA A 148 -12.48 2.05 -7.17
N ALA A 149 -12.65 2.79 -8.26
CA ALA A 149 -13.97 3.15 -8.77
C ALA A 149 -14.76 1.93 -9.31
N ALA A 150 -14.07 0.93 -9.87
CA ALA A 150 -14.69 -0.32 -10.31
C ALA A 150 -15.16 -1.16 -9.11
N LEU A 151 -14.33 -1.30 -8.08
CA LEU A 151 -14.68 -1.95 -6.81
C LEU A 151 -15.85 -1.23 -6.11
N GLU A 152 -15.86 0.10 -6.09
CA GLU A 152 -16.98 0.86 -5.53
C GLU A 152 -18.28 0.61 -6.29
N ARG A 153 -18.23 0.48 -7.62
CA ARG A 153 -19.40 0.12 -8.44
C ARG A 153 -19.88 -1.29 -8.14
N GLU A 154 -18.99 -2.28 -8.10
CA GLU A 154 -19.35 -3.66 -7.72
C GLU A 154 -19.96 -3.73 -6.31
N LEU A 155 -19.39 -3.02 -5.33
CA LEU A 155 -19.92 -2.98 -3.96
C LEU A 155 -21.30 -2.29 -3.85
N LEU A 156 -21.56 -1.30 -4.70
CA LEU A 156 -22.86 -0.63 -4.76
C LEU A 156 -23.91 -1.45 -5.51
N GLU A 157 -23.54 -2.09 -6.62
CA GLU A 157 -24.43 -2.82 -7.51
C GLU A 157 -24.74 -4.23 -7.00
N ASP A 158 -23.71 -5.02 -6.64
CA ASP A 158 -23.88 -6.41 -6.21
C ASP A 158 -24.19 -6.53 -4.71
N TYR A 159 -23.60 -5.66 -3.88
CA TYR A 159 -23.70 -5.76 -2.41
C TYR A 159 -24.61 -4.70 -1.77
N ARG A 160 -25.19 -3.77 -2.54
CA ARG A 160 -26.12 -2.72 -2.09
C ARG A 160 -25.66 -1.94 -0.86
N PHE A 161 -24.35 -1.72 -0.71
CA PHE A 161 -23.82 -0.90 0.40
C PHE A 161 -24.32 0.55 0.29
N GLY A 162 -24.56 1.21 1.44
CA GLY A 162 -24.90 2.63 1.44
C GLY A 162 -23.67 3.49 1.11
N ARG A 163 -23.83 4.54 0.30
CA ARG A 163 -22.71 5.45 -0.06
C ARG A 163 -21.98 6.03 1.17
N GLN A 164 -22.68 6.27 2.27
CA GLN A 164 -22.06 6.72 3.53
C GLN A 164 -21.16 5.64 4.16
N GLN A 165 -21.54 4.36 4.09
CA GLN A 165 -20.75 3.26 4.63
C GLN A 165 -19.44 3.07 3.86
N LEU A 166 -19.46 3.25 2.53
CA LEU A 166 -18.25 3.17 1.71
C LEU A 166 -17.27 4.32 2.00
N VAL A 167 -17.78 5.54 2.17
CA VAL A 167 -16.93 6.69 2.54
C VAL A 167 -16.26 6.49 3.90
N GLU A 168 -16.97 5.92 4.87
CA GLU A 168 -16.41 5.59 6.19
C GLU A 168 -15.33 4.50 6.08
N TRP A 169 -15.54 3.47 5.26
CA TRP A 169 -14.57 2.39 5.04
C TRP A 169 -13.32 2.88 4.30
N CYS A 170 -13.48 3.65 3.22
CA CYS A 170 -12.37 4.25 2.47
C CYS A 170 -11.60 5.26 3.33
N GLY A 171 -12.29 6.06 4.15
CA GLY A 171 -11.68 6.96 5.13
C GLY A 171 -10.86 6.22 6.18
N HIS A 172 -11.37 5.08 6.69
CA HIS A 172 -10.61 4.23 7.60
C HIS A 172 -9.42 3.56 6.93
N ALA A 173 -9.57 3.02 5.71
CA ALA A 173 -8.50 2.35 4.99
C ALA A 173 -7.33 3.29 4.64
N SER A 174 -7.65 4.52 4.21
CA SER A 174 -6.65 5.55 3.92
C SER A 174 -5.93 6.03 5.19
N ALA A 175 -6.65 6.23 6.31
CA ALA A 175 -6.03 6.54 7.60
C ALA A 175 -5.10 5.41 8.11
N VAL A 176 -5.49 4.15 7.89
CA VAL A 176 -4.65 2.97 8.21
C VAL A 176 -3.43 2.87 7.28
N ALA A 177 -3.56 3.27 6.01
CA ALA A 177 -2.44 3.29 5.07
C ALA A 177 -1.40 4.36 5.43
N VAL A 178 -1.85 5.57 5.80
CA VAL A 178 -0.98 6.67 6.23
C VAL A 178 -0.22 6.33 7.52
N THR A 179 -0.86 5.67 8.48
CA THR A 179 -0.23 5.27 9.74
C THR A 179 0.76 4.09 9.62
N LYS A 180 0.77 3.38 8.48
CA LYS A 180 1.68 2.27 8.20
C LYS A 180 2.92 2.65 7.39
N VAL A 181 3.00 3.88 6.89
CA VAL A 181 4.24 4.40 6.29
C VAL A 181 5.22 4.67 7.44
N PRO A 182 6.33 3.92 7.58
CA PRO A 182 7.33 4.26 8.57
C PRO A 182 7.94 5.62 8.21
N ASP A 183 7.94 6.54 9.17
CA ASP A 183 8.60 7.84 9.03
C ASP A 183 10.09 7.65 8.64
N PRO A 184 10.66 8.55 7.83
CA PRO A 184 12.03 8.42 7.27
C PRO A 184 13.14 8.42 8.32
#